data_AF-A0A7S2KM93-F1
#
_entry.id   AF-A0A7S2KM93-F1
#
_cell.length_a   1.000
_cell.length_b   1.000
_cell.length_c   1.000
_cell.angle_alpha   90.00
_cell.angle_beta   90.00
_cell.angle_gamma   90.00
#
_symmetry.space_group_name_H-M   'P 1'
#
loop_
_entity.id
_entity.type
_entity.pdbx_description
1 polymer ?
#
loop_
_entity_poly.entity_id
_entity_poly.type
_entity_poly.pdbx_seq_one_letter_code
_entity_poly.pdbx_strand_id
1 'polypeptide(L)'
;MELEVDLISSFIPEYSLSLSLSLSLSLYNTFESGEGAGAIFQEKVFPGQKKLKRLDLSGTGIGEKHCVGILKSLVNDEIDLELLGMSENDISSDSATVIAAYIKQCCALKVLNLEGNELKSEGATQICNALVESKCPIETINLYNNEITALTVPALIKLIRSKPSLKKLNLDANMISAKGVNVIKDTLKELKKDDCLDEMEMNDDENEEGEDDIDGLTKMLEGLST
;
A
#
# COMPACT_ATOMS: atom_id res chain seq x y z
N MET A 1 -5.76 0.29 -37.47
CA MET A 1 -6.61 -0.61 -36.67
C MET A 1 -6.67 0.03 -35.29
N GLU A 2 -7.44 1.11 -35.22
CA GLU A 2 -7.59 1.99 -34.07
C GLU A 2 -8.84 1.53 -33.32
N LEU A 3 -8.65 0.62 -32.38
CA LEU A 3 -9.68 0.16 -31.45
C LEU A 3 -8.92 -0.02 -30.13
N GLU A 4 -9.19 0.84 -29.14
CA GLU A 4 -8.82 0.74 -27.70
C GLU A 4 -8.53 2.14 -27.06
N VAL A 5 -9.33 3.17 -27.38
CA VAL A 5 -9.41 4.42 -26.57
C VAL A 5 -10.82 4.60 -25.95
N ASP A 6 -11.75 3.68 -26.22
CA ASP A 6 -13.17 3.89 -25.95
C ASP A 6 -13.68 3.49 -24.55
N LEU A 7 -12.93 2.73 -23.73
CA LEU A 7 -13.50 2.27 -22.45
C LEU A 7 -13.58 3.38 -21.39
N ILE A 8 -12.53 4.18 -21.21
CA ILE A 8 -12.55 5.33 -20.27
C ILE A 8 -13.37 6.49 -20.86
N SER A 9 -13.29 6.69 -22.18
CA SER A 9 -14.01 7.75 -22.91
C SER A 9 -15.53 7.55 -22.94
N SER A 10 -16.01 6.30 -22.92
CA SER A 10 -17.45 6.00 -22.89
C SER A 10 -18.08 6.19 -21.51
N PHE A 11 -17.32 6.00 -20.43
CA PHE A 11 -17.81 6.21 -19.07
C PHE A 11 -17.56 7.63 -18.54
N ILE A 12 -16.48 8.31 -18.97
CA ILE A 12 -16.20 9.70 -18.56
C ILE A 12 -15.63 10.53 -19.75
N PRO A 13 -16.51 11.03 -20.65
CA PRO A 13 -16.14 11.64 -21.93
C PRO A 13 -15.22 12.86 -21.85
N GLU A 14 -15.25 13.59 -20.74
CA GLU A 14 -14.45 14.81 -20.56
C GLU A 14 -12.96 14.55 -20.32
N TYR A 15 -12.56 13.30 -20.05
CA TYR A 15 -11.19 12.96 -19.62
C TYR A 15 -10.34 12.27 -20.69
N SER A 16 -10.93 11.86 -21.81
CA SER A 16 -10.29 11.09 -22.90
C SER A 16 -9.00 11.74 -23.45
N LEU A 17 -9.04 13.02 -23.81
CA LEU A 17 -7.88 13.77 -24.29
C LEU A 17 -6.94 14.22 -23.16
N SER A 18 -7.50 14.48 -21.96
CA SER A 18 -6.75 14.88 -20.76
C SER A 18 -5.83 13.77 -20.24
N LEU A 19 -6.27 12.52 -20.31
CA LEU A 19 -5.52 11.38 -19.76
C LEU A 19 -4.24 11.09 -20.54
N SER A 20 -4.24 11.18 -21.87
CA SER A 20 -3.06 10.83 -22.70
C SER A 20 -1.79 11.66 -22.41
N LEU A 21 -1.96 12.84 -21.80
CA LEU A 21 -0.89 13.76 -21.42
C LEU A 21 -0.69 13.87 -19.91
N SER A 22 -1.59 13.27 -19.10
CA SER A 22 -1.54 13.43 -17.66
C SER A 22 -0.54 12.48 -17.02
N LEU A 23 0.26 13.01 -16.10
CA LEU A 23 1.10 12.21 -15.20
C LEU A 23 0.30 11.67 -14.01
N SER A 24 -0.95 12.09 -13.84
CA SER A 24 -1.77 11.78 -12.67
C SER A 24 -3.20 11.42 -13.06
N LEU A 25 -3.72 10.33 -12.51
CA LEU A 25 -5.12 9.97 -12.53
C LEU A 25 -5.61 9.82 -11.09
N SER A 26 -6.67 10.54 -10.73
CA SER A 26 -7.37 10.37 -9.46
C SER A 26 -8.85 10.17 -9.75
N LEU A 27 -9.40 9.09 -9.21
CA LEU A 27 -10.82 8.76 -9.22
C LEU A 27 -11.38 8.78 -7.78
N TYR A 28 -10.81 9.62 -6.92
CA TYR A 28 -11.19 9.66 -5.51
C TYR A 28 -12.71 9.81 -5.34
N ASN A 29 -13.34 8.84 -4.68
CA ASN A 29 -14.76 8.85 -4.34
C ASN A 29 -15.70 9.06 -5.54
N THR A 30 -15.33 8.57 -6.74
CA THR A 30 -16.12 8.82 -7.96
C THR A 30 -17.28 7.84 -8.18
N PHE A 31 -17.36 6.73 -7.45
CA PHE A 31 -18.38 5.70 -7.65
C PHE A 31 -19.33 5.64 -6.46
N GLU A 32 -20.63 5.69 -6.71
CA GLU A 32 -21.63 5.41 -5.68
C GLU A 32 -21.54 3.93 -5.26
N SER A 33 -21.64 3.68 -3.95
CA SER A 33 -21.44 2.37 -3.32
C SER A 33 -22.29 1.27 -3.98
N GLY A 34 -21.64 0.33 -4.68
CA GLY A 34 -22.28 -0.90 -5.17
C GLY A 34 -21.78 -1.38 -6.54
N GLU A 35 -21.40 -0.46 -7.42
CA GLU A 35 -20.76 -0.75 -8.72
C GLU A 35 -19.38 -0.09 -8.71
N GLY A 36 -18.43 -0.66 -7.97
CA GLY A 36 -17.08 -0.08 -7.84
C GLY A 36 -16.40 0.16 -9.19
N ALA A 37 -15.31 0.92 -9.18
CA ALA A 37 -14.39 1.19 -10.29
C ALA A 37 -14.06 -0.03 -11.18
N GLY A 38 -14.23 -1.23 -10.63
CA GLY A 38 -14.14 -2.51 -11.31
C GLY A 38 -14.93 -2.68 -12.61
N ALA A 39 -16.08 -2.03 -12.77
CA ALA A 39 -16.83 -2.06 -14.03
C ALA A 39 -16.08 -1.35 -15.17
N ILE A 40 -15.27 -0.35 -14.83
CA ILE A 40 -14.47 0.46 -15.78
C ILE A 40 -13.11 -0.18 -16.05
N PHE A 41 -12.53 -0.84 -15.05
CA PHE A 41 -11.18 -1.38 -15.11
C PHE A 41 -11.14 -2.87 -15.48
N GLN A 42 -11.33 -3.17 -16.78
CA GLN A 42 -11.11 -4.51 -17.37
C GLN A 42 -9.62 -4.77 -17.72
N GLU A 43 -9.31 -5.89 -18.37
CA GLU A 43 -7.93 -6.43 -18.58
C GLU A 43 -6.88 -5.46 -19.17
N LYS A 44 -7.29 -4.36 -19.81
CA LYS A 44 -6.42 -3.26 -20.24
C LYS A 44 -6.97 -1.94 -19.72
N VAL A 45 -6.48 -1.53 -18.57
CA VAL A 45 -6.97 -0.34 -17.88
C VAL A 45 -6.32 0.94 -18.41
N PHE A 46 -5.06 0.85 -18.82
CA PHE A 46 -4.22 2.02 -19.09
C PHE A 46 -3.53 2.02 -20.46
N PRO A 47 -4.20 1.61 -21.57
CA PRO A 47 -3.55 1.55 -22.88
C PRO A 47 -3.00 2.92 -23.28
N GLY A 48 -1.69 2.99 -23.52
CA GLY A 48 -0.99 4.22 -23.94
C GLY A 48 -0.63 5.19 -22.81
N GLN A 49 -0.97 4.91 -21.56
CA GLN A 49 -0.65 5.74 -20.37
C GLN A 49 0.77 5.52 -19.82
N LYS A 50 1.76 5.30 -20.69
CA LYS A 50 3.14 4.97 -20.27
C LYS A 50 3.84 6.04 -19.42
N LYS A 51 3.26 7.24 -19.38
CA LYS A 51 3.76 8.38 -18.60
C LYS A 51 3.09 8.52 -17.24
N LEU A 52 2.09 7.70 -16.91
CA LEU A 52 1.39 7.81 -15.63
C LEU A 52 2.37 7.61 -14.48
N LYS A 53 2.38 8.57 -13.54
CA LYS A 53 3.22 8.56 -12.34
C LYS A 53 2.42 8.55 -11.06
N ARG A 54 1.15 8.93 -11.10
CA ARG A 54 0.30 8.98 -9.91
C ARG A 54 -1.03 8.36 -10.24
N LEU A 55 -1.41 7.35 -9.48
CA LEU A 55 -2.69 6.69 -9.59
C LEU A 55 -3.34 6.67 -8.22
N ASP A 56 -4.48 7.35 -8.09
CA ASP A 56 -5.28 7.36 -6.87
C ASP A 56 -6.68 6.85 -7.17
N LEU A 57 -6.99 5.69 -6.61
CA LEU A 57 -8.26 4.98 -6.75
C LEU A 57 -8.94 4.81 -5.39
N SER A 58 -8.67 5.73 -4.47
CA SER A 58 -9.21 5.64 -3.12
C SER A 58 -10.72 5.91 -3.08
N GLY A 59 -11.47 5.17 -2.26
CA GLY A 59 -12.92 5.32 -2.15
C GLY A 59 -13.67 4.90 -3.42
N THR A 60 -13.15 3.94 -4.19
CA THR A 60 -13.75 3.55 -5.47
C THR A 60 -14.42 2.18 -5.45
N GLY A 61 -14.50 1.52 -4.30
CA GLY A 61 -15.08 0.18 -4.18
C GLY A 61 -14.26 -0.88 -4.91
N ILE A 62 -12.92 -0.76 -4.89
CA ILE A 62 -12.02 -1.77 -5.44
C ILE A 62 -11.99 -2.98 -4.51
N GLY A 63 -12.68 -4.04 -4.91
CA GLY A 63 -12.46 -5.39 -4.38
C GLY A 63 -11.32 -6.14 -5.07
N GLU A 64 -11.06 -7.35 -4.58
CA GLU A 64 -9.95 -8.21 -5.00
C GLU A 64 -9.81 -8.38 -6.52
N LYS A 65 -10.90 -8.75 -7.20
CA LYS A 65 -10.88 -8.98 -8.66
C LYS A 65 -10.43 -7.74 -9.43
N HIS A 66 -10.87 -6.57 -8.98
CA HIS A 66 -10.55 -5.30 -9.62
C HIS A 66 -9.09 -4.91 -9.36
N CYS A 67 -8.64 -5.07 -8.11
CA CYS A 67 -7.24 -4.88 -7.72
C CYS A 67 -6.29 -5.71 -8.59
N VAL A 68 -6.62 -6.99 -8.80
CA VAL A 68 -5.85 -7.90 -9.66
C VAL A 68 -5.80 -7.40 -11.11
N GLY A 69 -6.93 -7.01 -11.70
CA GLY A 69 -6.99 -6.52 -13.08
C GLY A 69 -6.16 -5.25 -13.29
N ILE A 70 -6.34 -4.26 -12.40
CA ILE A 70 -5.64 -2.96 -12.44
C ILE A 70 -4.13 -3.16 -12.35
N LEU A 71 -3.65 -3.87 -11.33
CA LEU A 71 -2.22 -4.04 -11.09
C LEU A 71 -1.56 -4.91 -12.16
N LYS A 72 -2.24 -5.94 -12.69
CA LYS A 72 -1.74 -6.69 -13.85
C LYS A 72 -1.60 -5.81 -15.09
N SER A 73 -2.56 -4.90 -15.34
CA SER A 73 -2.44 -3.95 -16.44
C SER A 73 -1.24 -3.02 -16.25
N LEU A 74 -1.03 -2.47 -15.05
CA LEU A 74 0.12 -1.61 -14.76
C LEU A 74 1.47 -2.34 -14.97
N VAL A 75 1.55 -3.61 -14.57
CA VAL A 75 2.71 -4.47 -14.84
C VAL A 75 2.92 -4.66 -16.33
N ASN A 76 1.87 -5.07 -17.06
CA ASN A 76 1.95 -5.38 -18.49
C ASN A 76 2.33 -4.14 -19.33
N ASP A 77 1.85 -2.96 -18.94
CA ASP A 77 2.10 -1.70 -19.63
C ASP A 77 3.41 -1.02 -19.18
N GLU A 78 4.17 -1.65 -18.27
CA GLU A 78 5.44 -1.15 -17.70
C GLU A 78 5.28 0.23 -17.03
N ILE A 79 4.15 0.45 -16.35
CA ILE A 79 3.85 1.72 -15.69
C ILE A 79 4.49 1.76 -14.31
N ASP A 80 5.56 2.56 -14.20
CA ASP A 80 6.29 2.79 -12.95
C ASP A 80 5.79 4.05 -12.23
N LEU A 81 4.88 3.83 -11.27
CA LEU A 81 4.24 4.87 -10.48
C LEU A 81 5.17 5.43 -9.39
N GLU A 82 5.03 6.72 -9.11
CA GLU A 82 5.55 7.40 -7.93
C GLU A 82 4.55 7.39 -6.77
N LEU A 83 3.24 7.33 -7.07
CA LEU A 83 2.16 7.28 -6.09
C LEU A 83 1.12 6.24 -6.50
N LEU A 84 0.81 5.34 -5.57
CA LEU A 84 -0.34 4.44 -5.63
C LEU A 84 -1.23 4.66 -4.40
N GLY A 85 -2.43 5.19 -4.63
CA GLY A 85 -3.48 5.34 -3.62
C GLY A 85 -4.62 4.38 -3.90
N MET A 86 -4.97 3.57 -2.92
CA MET A 86 -6.12 2.67 -2.95
C MET A 86 -6.81 2.61 -1.59
N SER A 87 -6.84 3.72 -0.84
CA SER A 87 -7.45 3.74 0.49
C SER A 87 -8.98 3.63 0.42
N GLU A 88 -9.62 3.24 1.51
CA GLU A 88 -11.09 3.14 1.61
C GLU A 88 -11.68 2.24 0.50
N ASN A 89 -11.18 1.01 0.41
CA ASN A 89 -11.60 0.01 -0.57
C ASN A 89 -11.73 -1.37 0.11
N ASP A 90 -12.12 -2.40 -0.65
CA ASP A 90 -12.28 -3.78 -0.15
C ASP A 90 -11.03 -4.63 -0.44
N ILE A 91 -9.83 -4.08 -0.17
CA ILE A 91 -8.56 -4.78 -0.40
C ILE A 91 -8.24 -5.68 0.78
N SER A 92 -8.37 -6.99 0.55
CA SER A 92 -8.06 -8.03 1.52
C SER A 92 -6.59 -8.47 1.51
N SER A 93 -6.22 -9.35 2.46
CA SER A 93 -4.94 -10.06 2.45
C SER A 93 -4.64 -10.81 1.15
N ASP A 94 -5.66 -11.35 0.47
CA ASP A 94 -5.51 -12.05 -0.81
C ASP A 94 -5.09 -11.09 -1.93
N SER A 95 -5.59 -9.85 -1.89
CA SER A 95 -5.20 -8.79 -2.81
C SER A 95 -3.76 -8.30 -2.56
N ALA A 96 -3.24 -8.46 -1.34
CA ALA A 96 -1.89 -8.02 -1.00
C ALA A 96 -0.81 -8.74 -1.82
N THR A 97 -1.05 -9.99 -2.25
CA THR A 97 -0.11 -10.72 -3.12
C THR A 97 0.11 -10.01 -4.45
N VAL A 98 -0.95 -9.49 -5.08
CA VAL A 98 -0.81 -8.79 -6.36
C VAL A 98 -0.21 -7.39 -6.18
N ILE A 99 -0.54 -6.70 -5.08
CA ILE A 99 0.10 -5.42 -4.70
C ILE A 99 1.60 -5.62 -4.49
N ALA A 100 1.98 -6.66 -3.74
CA ALA A 100 3.37 -7.03 -3.50
C ALA A 100 4.11 -7.34 -4.83
N ALA A 101 3.49 -8.08 -5.74
CA ALA A 101 4.07 -8.38 -7.05
C ALA A 101 4.29 -7.13 -7.91
N TYR A 102 3.38 -6.15 -7.83
CA TYR A 102 3.54 -4.86 -8.49
C TYR A 102 4.70 -4.05 -7.86
N ILE A 103 4.70 -3.91 -6.53
CA ILE A 103 5.75 -3.18 -5.78
C ILE A 103 7.15 -3.68 -6.10
N LYS A 104 7.34 -5.01 -6.24
CA LYS A 104 8.66 -5.60 -6.57
C LYS A 104 9.19 -5.18 -7.95
N GLN A 105 8.30 -4.78 -8.85
CA GLN A 105 8.65 -4.34 -10.21
C GLN A 105 8.83 -2.82 -10.31
N CYS A 106 8.22 -2.07 -9.40
CA CYS A 106 8.38 -0.62 -9.34
C CYS A 106 9.82 -0.24 -8.97
N CYS A 107 10.24 0.92 -9.47
CA CYS A 107 11.49 1.56 -9.05
C CYS A 107 11.33 3.03 -8.69
N ALA A 108 10.18 3.65 -8.97
CA ALA A 108 9.90 5.04 -8.65
C ALA A 108 8.92 5.26 -7.49
N LEU A 109 8.31 4.20 -6.92
CA LEU A 109 7.25 4.36 -5.92
C LEU A 109 7.74 5.04 -4.64
N LYS A 110 7.16 6.21 -4.35
CA LYS A 110 7.44 7.06 -3.18
C LYS A 110 6.29 7.07 -2.18
N VAL A 111 5.06 6.92 -2.64
CA VAL A 111 3.87 6.97 -1.79
C VAL A 111 3.00 5.75 -2.05
N LEU A 112 2.71 5.01 -0.98
CA LEU A 112 1.73 3.93 -0.96
C LEU A 112 0.67 4.24 0.09
N ASN A 113 -0.57 4.42 -0.34
CA ASN A 113 -1.70 4.62 0.56
C ASN A 113 -2.70 3.46 0.43
N LEU A 114 -2.83 2.66 1.50
CA LEU A 114 -3.75 1.54 1.63
C LEU A 114 -4.62 1.66 2.88
N GLU A 115 -4.76 2.87 3.42
CA GLU A 115 -5.64 3.18 4.55
C GLU A 115 -7.06 2.63 4.39
N GLY A 116 -7.71 2.20 5.47
CA GLY A 116 -9.12 1.81 5.45
C GLY A 116 -9.40 0.64 4.51
N ASN A 117 -8.66 -0.45 4.67
CA ASN A 117 -8.81 -1.70 3.92
C ASN A 117 -8.77 -2.90 4.89
N GLU A 118 -8.88 -4.13 4.38
CA GLU A 118 -8.90 -5.36 5.20
C GLU A 118 -7.61 -6.19 5.01
N LEU A 119 -6.44 -5.53 4.98
CA LEU A 119 -5.17 -6.20 4.70
C LEU A 119 -4.82 -7.26 5.75
N LYS A 120 -5.16 -7.00 7.03
CA LYS A 120 -4.76 -7.80 8.19
C LYS A 120 -3.24 -7.96 8.29
N SER A 121 -2.77 -8.66 9.31
CA SER A 121 -1.33 -8.88 9.50
C SER A 121 -0.67 -9.65 8.35
N GLU A 122 -1.41 -10.57 7.71
CA GLU A 122 -0.91 -11.34 6.57
C GLU A 122 -0.60 -10.43 5.37
N GLY A 123 -1.58 -9.64 4.92
CA GLY A 123 -1.42 -8.77 3.77
C GLY A 123 -0.38 -7.67 4.02
N ALA A 124 -0.42 -7.03 5.18
CA ALA A 124 0.55 -6.01 5.56
C ALA A 124 1.99 -6.56 5.60
N THR A 125 2.18 -7.79 6.09
CA THR A 125 3.50 -8.47 6.09
C THR A 125 3.99 -8.73 4.66
N GLN A 126 3.12 -9.18 3.76
CA GLN A 126 3.48 -9.38 2.35
C GLN A 126 3.93 -8.07 1.69
N ILE A 127 3.20 -6.98 1.91
CA ILE A 127 3.53 -5.65 1.40
C ILE A 127 4.87 -5.17 1.97
N CYS A 128 5.10 -5.32 3.27
CA CYS A 128 6.36 -4.93 3.91
C CYS A 128 7.55 -5.69 3.31
N ASN A 129 7.44 -7.01 3.17
CA ASN A 129 8.50 -7.84 2.57
C ASN A 129 8.75 -7.46 1.10
N ALA A 130 7.69 -7.20 0.33
CA ALA A 130 7.82 -6.73 -1.05
C ALA A 130 8.53 -5.38 -1.14
N LEU A 131 8.22 -4.45 -0.24
CA LEU A 131 8.91 -3.17 -0.16
C LEU A 131 10.39 -3.37 0.19
N VAL A 132 10.73 -4.23 1.15
CA VAL A 132 12.13 -4.58 1.49
C VAL A 132 12.90 -5.07 0.26
N GLU A 133 12.30 -5.96 -0.53
CA GLU A 133 12.91 -6.53 -1.74
C GLU A 133 12.97 -5.53 -2.91
N SER A 134 12.07 -4.55 -2.95
CA SER A 134 11.99 -3.56 -4.04
C SER A 134 13.12 -2.53 -3.97
N LYS A 135 13.41 -1.90 -5.12
CA LYS A 135 14.30 -0.72 -5.18
C LYS A 135 13.57 0.61 -5.00
N CYS A 136 12.25 0.57 -4.77
CA CYS A 136 11.42 1.76 -4.61
C CYS A 136 11.95 2.69 -3.51
N PRO A 137 12.11 3.99 -3.80
CA PRO A 137 12.50 5.00 -2.82
C PRO A 137 11.28 5.42 -1.99
N ILE A 138 10.64 4.46 -1.31
CA ILE A 138 9.40 4.71 -0.57
C ILE A 138 9.66 5.77 0.51
N GLU A 139 8.83 6.81 0.53
CA GLU A 139 8.90 7.95 1.45
C GLU A 139 7.71 7.96 2.41
N THR A 140 6.53 7.51 1.95
CA THR A 140 5.29 7.50 2.73
C THR A 140 4.56 6.19 2.56
N ILE A 141 4.20 5.59 3.68
CA ILE A 141 3.37 4.38 3.77
C ILE A 141 2.22 4.69 4.72
N ASN A 142 0.99 4.57 4.23
CA ASN A 142 -0.19 4.70 5.06
C ASN A 142 -0.94 3.36 5.08
N LEU A 143 -1.00 2.78 6.28
CA LEU A 143 -1.69 1.53 6.61
C LEU A 143 -2.70 1.75 7.76
N TYR A 144 -3.15 2.99 7.95
CA TYR A 144 -4.18 3.32 8.94
C TYR A 144 -5.40 2.41 8.79
N ASN A 145 -5.97 1.93 9.90
CA ASN A 145 -7.21 1.16 9.91
C ASN A 145 -7.20 -0.06 8.95
N ASN A 146 -6.39 -1.08 9.26
CA ASN A 146 -6.20 -2.26 8.40
C ASN A 146 -6.22 -3.61 9.17
N GLU A 147 -6.69 -3.63 10.41
CA GLU A 147 -6.70 -4.81 11.29
C GLU A 147 -5.31 -5.46 11.47
N ILE A 148 -4.24 -4.66 11.45
CA ILE A 148 -2.86 -5.14 11.61
C ILE A 148 -2.56 -5.41 13.08
N THR A 149 -1.98 -6.57 13.38
CA THR A 149 -1.56 -6.96 14.74
C THR A 149 -0.03 -6.95 14.89
N ALA A 150 0.45 -7.24 16.09
CA ALA A 150 1.88 -7.36 16.39
C ALA A 150 2.65 -8.37 15.51
N LEU A 151 1.95 -9.31 14.86
CA LEU A 151 2.55 -10.27 13.92
C LEU A 151 3.30 -9.60 12.76
N THR A 152 2.93 -8.37 12.38
CA THR A 152 3.58 -7.62 11.28
C THR A 152 4.83 -6.86 11.71
N VAL A 153 5.04 -6.65 13.03
CA VAL A 153 6.16 -5.86 13.58
C VAL A 153 7.53 -6.29 13.03
N PRO A 154 7.88 -7.59 12.95
CA PRO A 154 9.20 -7.98 12.43
C PRO A 154 9.43 -7.56 10.97
N ALA A 155 8.38 -7.59 10.14
CA ALA A 155 8.46 -7.15 8.76
C ALA A 155 8.57 -5.62 8.66
N LEU A 156 7.87 -4.88 9.52
CA LEU A 156 8.01 -3.43 9.64
C LEU A 156 9.43 -3.02 10.05
N ILE A 157 10.04 -3.69 11.02
CA ILE A 157 11.42 -3.38 11.42
C ILE A 157 12.40 -3.57 10.27
N LYS A 158 12.28 -4.68 9.52
CA LYS A 158 13.09 -4.92 8.31
C LYS A 158 12.87 -3.82 7.27
N LEU A 159 11.62 -3.42 7.05
CA LEU A 159 11.26 -2.35 6.12
C LEU A 159 11.89 -1.02 6.52
N ILE A 160 11.71 -0.59 7.77
CA ILE A 160 12.23 0.65 8.33
C ILE A 160 13.77 0.72 8.18
N ARG A 161 14.47 -0.38 8.49
CA ARG A 161 15.93 -0.48 8.35
C ARG A 161 16.40 -0.49 6.89
N SER A 162 15.65 -1.12 5.99
CA SER A 162 16.01 -1.23 4.57
C SER A 162 15.73 0.04 3.75
N LYS A 163 14.84 0.92 4.22
CA LYS A 163 14.37 2.11 3.48
C LYS A 163 14.84 3.41 4.14
N PRO A 164 16.06 3.90 3.82
CA PRO A 164 16.54 5.18 4.33
C PRO A 164 15.64 6.35 3.88
N SER A 165 14.98 6.24 2.72
CA SER A 165 14.05 7.25 2.18
C SER A 165 12.75 7.42 2.97
N LEU A 166 12.37 6.44 3.82
CA LEU A 166 11.10 6.48 4.54
C LEU A 166 11.06 7.67 5.52
N LYS A 167 10.04 8.51 5.37
CA LYS A 167 9.80 9.75 6.13
C LYS A 167 8.46 9.73 6.88
N LYS A 168 7.49 8.94 6.43
CA LYS A 168 6.16 8.85 7.04
C LYS A 168 5.66 7.41 7.01
N LEU A 169 5.19 6.94 8.15
CA LEU A 169 4.59 5.64 8.38
C LEU A 169 3.37 5.86 9.27
N ASN A 170 2.18 5.59 8.75
CA ASN A 170 0.96 5.61 9.53
C ASN A 170 0.48 4.17 9.76
N LEU A 171 0.36 3.81 11.04
CA LEU A 171 -0.09 2.51 11.53
C LEU A 171 -1.24 2.66 12.54
N ASP A 172 -1.79 3.86 12.68
CA ASP A 172 -2.83 4.14 13.67
C ASP A 172 -4.15 3.40 13.34
N ALA A 173 -5.04 3.30 14.32
CA ALA A 173 -6.28 2.52 14.25
C ALA A 173 -6.06 1.04 13.82
N ASN A 174 -4.93 0.45 14.20
CA ASN A 174 -4.65 -0.99 14.05
C ASN A 174 -4.56 -1.66 15.42
N MET A 175 -4.51 -2.99 15.45
CA MET A 175 -4.45 -3.82 16.66
C MET A 175 -3.00 -4.19 17.05
N ILE A 176 -2.06 -3.25 16.91
CA ILE A 176 -0.66 -3.49 17.30
C ILE A 176 -0.53 -3.30 18.81
N SER A 177 -0.03 -4.34 19.50
CA SER A 177 0.19 -4.28 20.94
C SER A 177 1.12 -3.14 21.36
N ALA A 178 0.93 -2.61 22.57
CA ALA A 178 1.77 -1.52 23.10
C ALA A 178 3.26 -1.87 23.06
N LYS A 179 3.60 -3.16 23.28
CA LYS A 179 4.96 -3.68 23.14
C LYS A 179 5.45 -3.57 21.69
N GLY A 180 4.65 -3.97 20.71
CA GLY A 180 4.96 -3.84 19.29
C GLY A 180 5.19 -2.39 18.88
N VAL A 181 4.34 -1.47 19.33
CA VAL A 181 4.48 -0.02 19.08
C VAL A 181 5.79 0.51 19.66
N ASN A 182 6.16 0.10 20.88
CA ASN A 182 7.42 0.52 21.50
C ASN A 182 8.64 0.04 20.70
N VAL A 183 8.64 -1.20 20.21
CA VAL A 183 9.72 -1.74 19.37
C VAL A 183 9.87 -0.93 18.06
N ILE A 184 8.76 -0.53 17.43
CA ILE A 184 8.78 0.32 16.24
C ILE A 184 9.37 1.70 16.57
N LYS A 185 8.89 2.35 17.64
CA LYS A 185 9.37 3.67 18.08
C LYS A 185 10.86 3.64 18.42
N ASP A 186 11.32 2.60 19.11
CA ASP A 186 12.73 2.47 19.50
C ASP A 186 13.63 2.22 18.29
N THR A 187 13.17 1.44 17.31
CA THR A 187 13.88 1.28 16.03
C THR A 187 13.97 2.60 15.26
N LEU A 188 12.91 3.40 15.24
CA LEU A 188 12.93 4.71 14.58
C LEU A 188 13.88 5.69 15.27
N LYS A 189 13.92 5.70 16.61
CA LYS A 189 14.91 6.45 17.40
C LYS A 189 16.34 6.04 17.07
N GLU A 190 16.61 4.73 17.03
CA GLU A 190 17.92 4.17 16.68
C GLU A 190 18.41 4.71 15.32
N LEU A 191 17.49 4.80 14.35
CA LEU A 191 17.77 5.28 13.00
C LEU A 191 17.65 6.80 12.83
N LYS A 192 17.39 7.56 13.90
CA LYS A 192 17.18 9.02 13.90
C LYS A 192 16.02 9.46 12.99
N LYS A 193 14.91 8.74 13.08
CA LYS A 193 13.67 8.92 12.32
C LYS A 193 12.46 9.11 13.25
N ASP A 194 12.66 9.82 14.36
CA ASP A 194 11.64 9.99 15.41
C ASP A 194 10.32 10.57 14.89
N ASP A 195 10.39 11.46 13.89
CA ASP A 195 9.22 12.12 13.27
C ASP A 195 8.56 11.28 12.17
N CYS A 196 8.99 10.02 11.97
CA CYS A 196 8.52 9.19 10.87
C CYS A 196 7.20 8.48 11.16
N LEU A 197 6.89 8.19 12.42
CA LEU A 197 5.66 7.52 12.81
C LEU A 197 4.61 8.58 13.10
N ASP A 198 3.46 8.53 12.40
CA ASP A 198 2.31 9.37 12.76
C ASP A 198 1.80 8.98 14.17
N GLU A 199 1.10 9.90 14.83
CA GLU A 199 0.57 9.66 16.18
C GLU A 199 -0.28 8.38 16.18
N MET A 200 0.02 7.47 17.12
CA MET A 200 -0.74 6.24 17.30
C MET A 200 -1.55 6.36 18.59
N GLU A 201 -2.86 6.18 18.51
CA GLU A 201 -3.69 5.91 19.67
C GLU A 201 -3.33 4.52 20.19
N MET A 202 -2.90 4.44 21.46
CA MET A 202 -2.59 3.15 22.07
C MET A 202 -3.92 2.46 22.35
N ASN A 203 -4.11 1.25 21.83
CA ASN A 203 -5.26 0.45 22.24
C ASN A 203 -5.06 0.08 23.72
N ASP A 204 -5.91 0.64 24.58
CA ASP A 204 -5.92 0.40 26.03
C ASP A 204 -6.44 -1.01 26.41
N ASP A 205 -6.49 -1.96 25.47
CA ASP A 205 -6.97 -3.31 25.73
C ASP A 205 -5.92 -4.11 26.52
N GLU A 206 -6.06 -4.09 27.85
CA GLU A 206 -5.28 -4.88 28.82
C GLU A 206 -5.44 -6.42 28.69
N ASN A 207 -6.13 -6.91 27.66
CA ASN A 207 -6.58 -8.31 27.51
C ASN A 207 -5.92 -9.07 26.36
N GLU A 208 -4.67 -8.79 26.02
CA GLU A 208 -3.92 -9.69 25.12
C GLU A 208 -3.41 -10.92 25.90
N GLU A 209 -4.32 -11.88 26.11
CA GLU A 209 -3.95 -13.29 26.29
C GLU A 209 -3.42 -13.84 24.95
N GLY A 210 -2.21 -13.42 24.60
CA GLY A 210 -1.45 -13.95 23.48
C GLY A 210 -0.01 -13.58 23.74
N GLU A 211 0.84 -14.58 23.99
CA GLU A 211 2.28 -14.38 24.07
C GLU A 211 2.77 -13.88 22.69
N ASP A 212 2.71 -12.57 22.50
CA ASP A 212 3.43 -11.87 21.46
C ASP A 212 4.93 -12.13 21.72
N ASP A 213 5.46 -13.21 21.12
CA ASP A 213 6.90 -13.56 21.10
C ASP A 213 7.70 -12.56 20.24
N ILE A 214 7.37 -11.28 20.37
CA ILE A 214 8.15 -10.14 19.91
C ILE A 214 9.55 -10.22 20.52
N ASP A 215 9.73 -10.81 21.70
CA ASP A 215 11.06 -10.97 22.34
C ASP A 215 11.96 -11.94 21.57
N GLY A 216 11.44 -13.09 21.14
CA GLY A 216 12.16 -14.03 20.27
C GLY A 216 12.51 -13.39 18.93
N LEU A 217 11.56 -12.65 18.34
CA LEU A 217 11.73 -11.98 17.04
C LEU A 217 12.69 -10.79 17.09
N THR A 218 12.69 -10.01 18.17
CA THR A 218 13.61 -8.87 18.39
C THR A 218 15.05 -9.37 18.52
N LYS A 219 15.27 -10.46 19.29
CA LYS A 219 16.60 -11.09 19.40
C LYS A 219 17.13 -11.64 18.07
N MET A 220 16.24 -12.13 17.19
CA MET A 220 16.63 -12.57 15.85
C MET A 220 17.04 -11.40 14.93
N LEU A 221 16.45 -10.21 15.12
CA LEU A 221 16.78 -9.01 14.36
C LEU A 221 18.08 -8.34 14.85
N GLU A 222 18.39 -8.43 16.14
CA GLU A 222 19.69 -8.00 16.70
C GLU A 222 20.85 -8.83 16.13
N GLY A 223 20.67 -10.14 15.97
CA GLY A 223 21.68 -11.06 15.41
C GLY A 223 21.97 -10.89 13.91
N LEU A 224 21.16 -10.12 13.17
CA LEU A 224 21.35 -9.83 11.74
C LEU A 224 22.05 -8.48 11.49
N SER A 225 22.50 -7.81 12.55
CA SER A 225 23.14 -6.47 12.48
C SER A 225 24.67 -6.51 12.32
N THR A 226 25.24 -7.63 11.87
CA THR A 226 26.67 -7.80 11.51
C THR A 226 26.82 -8.15 10.05
#